data_AF-H0ZKP0-F1
#
_entry.id   AF-H0ZKP0-F1
#
_cell.length_a   1.000
_cell.length_b   1.000
_cell.length_c   1.000
_cell.angle_alpha   90.00
_cell.angle_beta   90.00
_cell.angle_gamma   90.00
#
_symmetry.space_group_name_H-M   'P 1'
#
loop_
_entity.id
_entity.type
_entity.pdbx_description
1 polymer ?
#
loop_
_entity_poly.entity_id
_entity_poly.type
_entity_poly.pdbx_seq_one_letter_code
_entity_poly.pdbx_strand_id
1 'polypeptide(L)'
;MVISALMLQVLPLVILLGTTCLGASHLSFWASMMEDEADDYENYYYSTEPKRDTNRQQEFSEEFFWIRTILDDIFPMEDSCSSSPCKNGGTCEARGSGFSCRCPTPYGGTTCEKVEDTCLEKNCHFGDCLIILTPPYFKCSCKPPYKRPSCQRASKQCSPNPCRNGGTCKRNRYRSKFTCECPEPFRGRFCEIGPNDCYEEDSSTYRGRVNQAENGRTCLHWNSHHLLDHPFNAFMEDADSYGIGEHNFCRNPDGDEKPWCYIRKNNEVDWEYCDVSPCSAEETPTEPPTDPPEIFKTCGQPEVHRTLKKIYGGSKATPGKHPWMASLQTRTLDGNKHFCGGVLIKSCWVLTAAHCLQEPKPNIQVVLGKQNLKKKEDHEQIFDAVHIVLHGKYREEPGHALYNDIALLKLQPVDGYCAVETKHVKIACVPDFFLPAGTSCFISGWGSTETGDLSHQLLDANVKLISQRKCNEPKLHDDKLDDSMFCAGNLRKPGIDSCEGDSGGPLTCVQNGSYYVYGLVSWGEGCGLKNKPGVYTQVTKFASWINAAIQSASRS
;
A
#
# COMPACT_ATOMS: atom_id res chain seq x y z
N MET A 1 21.08 -52.10 33.97
CA MET A 1 20.40 -52.18 35.29
C MET A 1 19.00 -51.61 35.05
N VAL A 2 17.90 -52.38 35.03
CA VAL A 2 17.34 -53.32 36.05
C VAL A 2 16.92 -52.52 37.29
N ILE A 3 15.67 -52.53 37.82
CA ILE A 3 14.50 -53.45 37.77
C ILE A 3 13.26 -52.74 37.14
N SER A 4 12.25 -53.30 36.44
CA SER A 4 11.82 -54.69 36.07
C SER A 4 10.75 -55.44 36.91
N ALA A 5 9.52 -54.91 37.10
CA ALA A 5 8.40 -55.61 37.79
C ALA A 5 6.99 -55.07 37.38
N LEU A 6 5.86 -55.82 37.42
CA LEU A 6 5.59 -57.26 37.24
C LEU A 6 4.05 -57.53 37.11
N MET A 7 3.63 -58.66 36.51
CA MET A 7 2.25 -59.24 36.44
C MET A 7 1.15 -58.41 35.74
N LEU A 8 0.41 -58.84 34.70
CA LEU A 8 0.21 -60.12 33.96
C LEU A 8 -0.88 -61.09 34.49
N GLN A 9 -2.08 -60.95 33.91
CA GLN A 9 -3.16 -61.97 33.80
C GLN A 9 -3.98 -61.72 32.50
N VAL A 10 -4.80 -62.69 32.06
CA VAL A 10 -4.42 -63.57 30.93
C VAL A 10 -5.65 -64.17 30.23
N LEU A 11 -5.87 -63.79 28.95
CA LEU A 11 -6.59 -64.55 27.88
C LEU A 11 -8.10 -64.88 28.11
N PRO A 12 -8.88 -65.37 27.10
CA PRO A 12 -8.50 -65.90 25.78
C PRO A 12 -8.96 -65.09 24.55
N LEU A 13 -8.60 -65.62 23.37
CA LEU A 13 -8.76 -65.05 22.04
C LEU A 13 -9.49 -66.06 21.13
N VAL A 14 -10.41 -65.58 20.28
CA VAL A 14 -10.97 -66.32 19.13
C VAL A 14 -11.09 -65.38 17.94
N ILE A 15 -10.78 -65.89 16.75
CA ILE A 15 -10.85 -65.20 15.45
C ILE A 15 -11.81 -66.01 14.57
N LEU A 16 -12.70 -65.36 13.81
CA LEU A 16 -12.93 -65.67 12.38
C LEU A 16 -13.94 -64.75 11.67
N LEU A 17 -13.84 -64.79 10.34
CA LEU A 17 -14.69 -64.11 9.35
C LEU A 17 -16.03 -64.86 9.18
N GLY A 18 -17.10 -64.17 8.78
CA GLY A 18 -18.36 -64.83 8.43
C GLY A 18 -19.46 -63.88 7.95
N THR A 19 -19.76 -63.90 6.65
CA THR A 19 -20.82 -63.13 5.99
C THR A 19 -22.19 -63.80 6.07
N THR A 20 -23.27 -63.05 5.75
CA THR A 20 -24.65 -63.53 5.44
C THR A 20 -25.45 -64.11 6.64
N CYS A 21 -26.79 -64.13 6.69
CA CYS A 21 -27.84 -63.75 5.72
C CYS A 21 -29.20 -63.49 6.43
N LEU A 22 -30.13 -62.78 5.77
CA LEU A 22 -31.59 -62.77 5.98
C LEU A 22 -32.14 -62.29 7.35
N GLY A 23 -33.35 -61.72 7.45
CA GLY A 23 -34.27 -61.25 6.39
C GLY A 23 -35.74 -61.18 6.85
N ALA A 24 -36.34 -59.99 6.76
CA ALA A 24 -37.77 -59.69 7.01
C ALA A 24 -38.27 -59.92 8.48
N SER A 25 -39.43 -59.41 8.94
CA SER A 25 -40.56 -58.76 8.24
C SER A 25 -41.39 -57.84 9.17
N HIS A 26 -42.07 -56.82 8.61
CA HIS A 26 -43.35 -56.22 9.09
C HIS A 26 -43.39 -55.50 10.48
N LEU A 27 -44.19 -54.46 10.79
CA LEU A 27 -45.27 -53.64 10.18
C LEU A 27 -45.12 -52.16 10.71
N SER A 28 -45.84 -51.10 10.28
CA SER A 28 -46.43 -50.65 8.99
C SER A 28 -47.20 -49.32 9.20
N PHE A 29 -47.34 -48.48 8.14
CA PHE A 29 -48.39 -47.43 7.96
C PHE A 29 -48.32 -46.18 8.89
N TRP A 30 -48.66 -44.94 8.49
CA TRP A 30 -49.08 -44.28 7.22
C TRP A 30 -48.06 -43.15 6.88
N ALA A 31 -47.72 -42.79 5.63
CA ALA A 31 -48.49 -42.22 4.51
C ALA A 31 -49.08 -40.81 4.79
N SER A 32 -48.99 -39.80 3.92
CA SER A 32 -48.26 -39.60 2.63
C SER A 32 -47.91 -38.08 2.53
N MET A 33 -47.35 -37.45 1.48
CA MET A 33 -47.10 -37.72 0.04
C MET A 33 -45.86 -36.83 -0.35
N MET A 34 -45.26 -36.75 -1.54
CA MET A 34 -45.60 -37.10 -2.94
C MET A 34 -44.36 -37.62 -3.71
N GLU A 35 -44.60 -38.15 -4.91
CA GLU A 35 -43.65 -38.31 -6.03
C GLU A 35 -43.45 -36.95 -6.80
N ASP A 36 -42.72 -36.80 -7.92
CA ASP A 36 -42.22 -37.66 -9.01
C ASP A 36 -40.97 -36.99 -9.69
N GLU A 37 -40.12 -37.55 -10.56
CA GLU A 37 -39.78 -38.91 -11.09
C GLU A 37 -38.32 -38.86 -11.65
N ALA A 38 -37.58 -39.99 -11.82
CA ALA A 38 -36.26 -40.00 -12.49
C ALA A 38 -35.78 -41.40 -13.00
N ASP A 39 -35.62 -41.56 -14.32
CA ASP A 39 -35.27 -42.78 -15.09
C ASP A 39 -34.60 -42.38 -16.44
N ASP A 40 -33.80 -43.16 -17.18
CA ASP A 40 -33.07 -44.44 -16.95
C ASP A 40 -32.06 -44.68 -18.12
N TYR A 41 -31.29 -45.76 -18.03
CA TYR A 41 -30.66 -46.59 -19.08
C TYR A 41 -29.16 -46.49 -19.49
N GLU A 42 -28.60 -47.70 -19.54
CA GLU A 42 -27.21 -48.16 -19.53
C GLU A 42 -26.29 -47.86 -20.75
N ASN A 43 -25.05 -48.33 -20.62
CA ASN A 43 -23.91 -48.20 -21.52
C ASN A 43 -23.49 -49.59 -22.08
N TYR A 44 -23.31 -49.72 -23.39
CA TYR A 44 -22.85 -50.96 -24.03
C TYR A 44 -21.54 -50.77 -24.81
N TYR A 45 -20.50 -51.51 -24.41
CA TYR A 45 -19.21 -51.57 -25.10
C TYR A 45 -19.10 -52.84 -25.95
N TYR A 46 -18.64 -52.72 -27.21
CA TYR A 46 -18.16 -53.85 -28.00
C TYR A 46 -16.95 -53.44 -28.85
N SER A 47 -15.85 -54.19 -28.73
CA SER A 47 -14.60 -53.94 -29.44
C SER A 47 -14.42 -54.92 -30.60
N THR A 48 -14.44 -54.41 -31.83
CA THR A 48 -14.13 -55.19 -33.04
C THR A 48 -13.34 -54.37 -34.07
N GLU A 49 -12.02 -54.49 -34.01
CA GLU A 49 -11.21 -54.57 -35.24
C GLU A 49 -11.33 -55.99 -35.84
N PRO A 50 -10.89 -56.29 -37.09
CA PRO A 50 -10.16 -55.44 -38.04
C PRO A 50 -10.69 -55.46 -39.49
N LYS A 51 -10.27 -54.47 -40.31
CA LYS A 51 -9.33 -54.70 -41.44
C LYS A 51 -9.07 -53.43 -42.27
N ARG A 52 -7.84 -53.36 -42.78
CA ARG A 52 -7.42 -52.44 -43.85
C ARG A 52 -7.83 -53.03 -45.20
N ASP A 53 -8.63 -52.30 -45.96
CA ASP A 53 -8.66 -52.43 -47.42
C ASP A 53 -8.61 -51.03 -48.06
N THR A 54 -8.27 -50.98 -49.35
CA THR A 54 -7.84 -49.77 -50.04
C THR A 54 -8.89 -49.23 -51.02
N ASN A 55 -8.73 -47.94 -51.33
CA ASN A 55 -9.23 -47.28 -52.53
C ASN A 55 -10.75 -46.93 -52.59
N ARG A 56 -11.13 -45.91 -51.81
CA ARG A 56 -11.89 -44.80 -52.40
C ARG A 56 -11.51 -43.46 -51.76
N GLN A 57 -10.56 -42.76 -52.39
CA GLN A 57 -10.37 -41.34 -52.13
C GLN A 57 -11.54 -40.53 -52.72
N GLN A 58 -11.63 -39.27 -52.28
CA GLN A 58 -12.31 -38.17 -52.99
C GLN A 58 -13.84 -38.19 -52.97
N GLU A 59 -14.41 -37.95 -51.79
CA GLU A 59 -15.43 -36.91 -51.52
C GLU A 59 -15.50 -36.63 -50.00
N PHE A 60 -16.27 -35.62 -49.58
CA PHE A 60 -16.39 -35.12 -48.19
C PHE A 60 -15.11 -34.52 -47.57
N SER A 61 -14.78 -33.29 -47.96
CA SER A 61 -13.73 -32.44 -47.33
C SER A 61 -14.24 -31.13 -46.73
N GLU A 62 -15.56 -30.91 -46.68
CA GLU A 62 -16.16 -29.59 -46.35
C GLU A 62 -16.79 -29.49 -44.94
N GLU A 63 -17.25 -30.58 -44.32
CA GLU A 63 -17.97 -30.50 -43.02
C GLU A 63 -17.03 -30.44 -41.80
N PHE A 64 -15.88 -31.11 -41.85
CA PHE A 64 -14.93 -31.16 -40.72
C PHE A 64 -14.14 -29.86 -40.48
N PHE A 65 -14.24 -28.87 -41.38
CA PHE A 65 -13.65 -27.55 -41.14
C PHE A 65 -14.52 -26.74 -40.17
N TRP A 66 -15.84 -26.66 -40.44
CA TRP A 66 -16.82 -25.97 -39.60
C TRP A 66 -16.85 -26.49 -38.16
N ILE A 67 -16.83 -27.81 -37.97
CA ILE A 67 -16.81 -28.42 -36.62
C ILE A 67 -15.58 -27.96 -35.82
N ARG A 68 -14.44 -27.76 -36.49
CA ARG A 68 -13.21 -27.30 -35.84
C ARG A 68 -13.30 -25.82 -35.45
N THR A 69 -13.78 -24.96 -36.35
CA THR A 69 -14.03 -23.54 -36.06
C THR A 69 -15.04 -23.35 -34.93
N ILE A 70 -16.15 -24.11 -34.96
CA ILE A 70 -17.23 -24.03 -33.96
C ILE A 70 -16.74 -24.50 -32.57
N LEU A 71 -15.83 -25.47 -32.48
CA LEU A 71 -15.26 -25.89 -31.19
C LEU A 71 -14.28 -24.84 -30.63
N ASP A 72 -13.47 -24.21 -31.49
CA ASP A 72 -12.58 -23.11 -31.08
C ASP A 72 -13.38 -21.84 -30.67
N ASP A 73 -14.54 -21.58 -31.28
CA ASP A 73 -15.44 -20.46 -30.94
C ASP A 73 -16.32 -20.70 -29.70
N ILE A 74 -16.75 -21.94 -29.42
CA ILE A 74 -17.60 -22.27 -28.25
C ILE A 74 -16.78 -22.44 -26.97
N PHE A 75 -15.55 -22.95 -27.06
CA PHE A 75 -14.62 -23.05 -25.93
C PHE A 75 -13.31 -22.34 -26.26
N PRO A 76 -13.26 -20.99 -26.17
CA PRO A 76 -11.97 -20.32 -26.10
C PRO A 76 -11.20 -20.87 -24.91
N MET A 77 -10.07 -21.54 -25.16
CA MET A 77 -9.10 -21.81 -24.10
C MET A 77 -8.56 -20.46 -23.63
N GLU A 78 -9.15 -19.95 -22.56
CA GLU A 78 -8.68 -18.75 -21.86
C GLU A 78 -7.20 -18.95 -21.53
N ASP A 79 -6.33 -18.18 -22.18
CA ASP A 79 -4.89 -18.31 -22.00
C ASP A 79 -4.58 -18.08 -20.53
N SER A 80 -4.16 -19.14 -19.85
CA SER A 80 -3.89 -19.16 -18.42
C SER A 80 -2.74 -18.23 -18.01
N CYS A 81 -1.98 -17.71 -19.00
CA CYS A 81 -0.97 -16.67 -18.82
C CYS A 81 -1.48 -15.24 -19.09
N SER A 82 -2.68 -15.05 -19.66
CA SER A 82 -3.23 -13.72 -19.97
C SER A 82 -3.42 -12.83 -18.74
N SER A 83 -3.82 -13.43 -17.62
CA SER A 83 -3.92 -12.80 -16.29
C SER A 83 -2.56 -12.40 -15.67
N SER A 84 -1.44 -12.72 -16.35
CA SER A 84 -0.07 -12.47 -15.89
C SER A 84 0.19 -12.99 -14.46
N PRO A 85 -0.06 -14.29 -14.18
CA PRO A 85 -0.05 -14.84 -12.83
C PRO A 85 1.34 -14.85 -12.17
N CYS A 86 2.41 -14.86 -12.97
CA CYS A 86 3.78 -14.93 -12.48
C CYS A 86 4.29 -13.56 -12.00
N LYS A 87 4.54 -13.46 -10.68
CA LYS A 87 5.13 -12.29 -10.02
C LYS A 87 6.64 -12.19 -10.28
N ASN A 88 7.25 -11.10 -9.82
CA ASN A 88 8.71 -10.93 -9.73
C ASN A 88 9.51 -11.16 -11.03
N GLY A 89 8.90 -10.97 -12.19
CA GLY A 89 9.53 -11.20 -13.49
C GLY A 89 9.55 -12.67 -13.95
N GLY A 90 8.77 -13.53 -13.31
CA GLY A 90 8.55 -14.91 -13.75
C GLY A 90 8.00 -14.97 -15.18
N THR A 91 8.51 -15.90 -15.98
CA THR A 91 8.00 -16.14 -17.34
C THR A 91 6.90 -17.19 -17.29
N CYS A 92 5.70 -16.85 -17.73
CA CYS A 92 4.57 -17.77 -17.78
C CYS A 92 4.66 -18.72 -19.00
N GLU A 93 4.33 -20.00 -18.79
CA GLU A 93 4.13 -21.01 -19.82
C GLU A 93 2.74 -21.63 -19.67
N ALA A 94 1.87 -21.52 -20.68
CA ALA A 94 0.58 -22.21 -20.68
C ALA A 94 0.77 -23.73 -20.78
N ARG A 95 -0.01 -24.50 -20.01
CA ARG A 95 0.03 -25.97 -19.92
C ARG A 95 -1.37 -26.55 -19.86
N GLY A 96 -1.99 -26.75 -21.02
CA GLY A 96 -3.37 -27.21 -21.12
C GLY A 96 -4.32 -26.22 -20.45
N SER A 97 -5.14 -26.69 -19.51
CA SER A 97 -6.09 -25.87 -18.74
C SER A 97 -5.47 -25.09 -17.56
N GLY A 98 -4.15 -25.04 -17.44
CA GLY A 98 -3.44 -24.31 -16.38
C GLY A 98 -2.17 -23.62 -16.87
N PHE A 99 -1.43 -22.96 -15.97
CA PHE A 99 -0.17 -22.29 -16.26
C PHE A 99 1.00 -22.87 -15.46
N SER A 100 2.22 -22.53 -15.84
CA SER A 100 3.45 -22.81 -15.07
C SER A 100 4.38 -21.61 -15.14
N CYS A 101 4.86 -21.15 -13.98
CA CYS A 101 5.78 -20.02 -13.91
C CYS A 101 7.24 -20.49 -13.86
N ARG A 102 8.08 -20.00 -14.77
CA ARG A 102 9.54 -20.12 -14.70
C ARG A 102 10.10 -18.92 -13.95
N CYS A 103 10.54 -19.13 -12.72
CA CYS A 103 11.00 -18.06 -11.85
C CYS A 103 12.48 -17.70 -12.08
N PRO A 104 12.84 -16.41 -12.22
CA PRO A 104 14.22 -15.99 -12.18
C PRO A 104 14.75 -16.07 -10.74
N THR A 105 15.96 -16.58 -10.55
CA THR A 105 16.66 -16.50 -9.25
C THR A 105 16.71 -15.05 -8.74
N PRO A 106 16.44 -14.76 -7.46
CA PRO A 106 16.28 -15.68 -6.33
C PRO A 106 14.81 -16.07 -6.04
N TYR A 107 13.87 -15.90 -6.98
CA TYR A 107 12.46 -16.15 -6.72
C TYR A 107 12.04 -17.61 -6.98
N GLY A 108 11.04 -18.05 -6.21
CA GLY A 108 10.43 -19.38 -6.28
C GLY A 108 8.98 -19.37 -5.80
N GLY A 109 8.39 -20.55 -5.66
CA GLY A 109 6.94 -20.72 -5.49
C GLY A 109 6.20 -20.93 -6.82
N THR A 110 4.90 -21.21 -6.76
CA THR A 110 4.10 -21.58 -7.97
C THR A 110 3.82 -20.40 -8.88
N THR A 111 3.87 -19.19 -8.34
CA THR A 111 3.67 -17.90 -9.03
C THR A 111 4.90 -16.99 -8.91
N CYS A 112 6.06 -17.53 -8.52
CA CYS A 112 7.29 -16.78 -8.23
C CYS A 112 7.13 -15.74 -7.11
N GLU A 113 6.21 -16.00 -6.17
CA GLU A 113 5.81 -15.08 -5.11
C GLU A 113 6.77 -15.02 -3.92
N LYS A 114 7.71 -15.98 -3.80
CA LYS A 114 8.65 -16.10 -2.67
C LYS A 114 10.09 -15.85 -3.10
N VAL A 115 10.95 -15.50 -2.15
CA VAL A 115 12.41 -15.49 -2.31
C VAL A 115 12.98 -16.76 -1.68
N GLU A 116 13.83 -17.48 -2.40
CA GLU A 116 14.49 -18.71 -1.97
C GLU A 116 15.81 -18.42 -1.24
N ASP A 117 16.20 -19.34 -0.35
CA ASP A 117 17.43 -19.21 0.43
C ASP A 117 18.70 -19.50 -0.40
N THR A 118 19.21 -18.46 -1.04
CA THR A 118 20.50 -18.50 -1.76
C THR A 118 21.73 -18.62 -0.84
N CYS A 119 21.56 -18.55 0.48
CA CYS A 119 22.62 -18.61 1.50
C CYS A 119 22.91 -20.01 2.06
N LEU A 120 22.05 -21.03 1.84
CA LEU A 120 22.16 -22.38 2.44
C LEU A 120 23.56 -23.01 2.42
N GLU A 121 24.32 -22.82 1.32
CA GLU A 121 25.67 -23.38 1.14
C GLU A 121 26.79 -22.33 1.26
N LYS A 122 26.48 -21.06 1.60
CA LYS A 122 27.40 -19.93 1.38
C LYS A 122 28.12 -19.54 2.67
N ASN A 123 29.40 -19.92 2.76
CA ASN A 123 30.22 -19.67 3.94
C ASN A 123 30.73 -18.22 4.02
N CYS A 124 30.14 -17.44 4.93
CA CYS A 124 30.54 -16.07 5.25
C CYS A 124 31.52 -15.96 6.44
N HIS A 125 32.16 -17.05 6.87
CA HIS A 125 33.17 -17.11 7.94
C HIS A 125 32.81 -16.32 9.22
N PHE A 126 33.32 -15.09 9.34
CA PHE A 126 33.08 -14.19 10.48
C PHE A 126 32.10 -13.06 10.08
N GLY A 127 30.97 -13.45 9.51
CA GLY A 127 29.91 -12.59 9.02
C GLY A 127 28.65 -13.38 8.73
N ASP A 128 27.55 -12.67 8.50
CA ASP A 128 26.24 -13.28 8.23
C ASP A 128 25.93 -13.23 6.73
N CYS A 129 25.30 -14.28 6.20
CA CYS A 129 24.89 -14.30 4.79
C CYS A 129 23.54 -13.61 4.61
N LEU A 130 23.50 -12.67 3.67
CA LEU A 130 22.34 -11.88 3.29
C LEU A 130 21.94 -12.17 1.85
N ILE A 131 20.66 -12.34 1.59
CA ILE A 131 20.11 -12.49 0.24
C ILE A 131 19.96 -11.09 -0.39
N ILE A 132 20.15 -10.98 -1.71
CA ILE A 132 19.96 -9.76 -2.50
C ILE A 132 19.30 -10.08 -3.84
N LEU A 133 18.56 -9.12 -4.40
CA LEU A 133 17.76 -9.32 -5.62
C LEU A 133 18.57 -9.13 -6.93
N THR A 134 19.92 -9.11 -6.84
CA THR A 134 20.82 -8.93 -7.99
C THR A 134 21.95 -9.95 -7.96
N PRO A 135 22.46 -10.45 -9.11
CA PRO A 135 23.55 -11.42 -9.14
C PRO A 135 24.78 -10.95 -8.32
N PRO A 136 25.40 -11.82 -7.50
CA PRO A 136 25.24 -13.27 -7.40
C PRO A 136 24.13 -13.73 -6.42
N TYR A 137 23.16 -12.87 -6.11
CA TYR A 137 22.00 -13.10 -5.25
C TYR A 137 22.27 -13.28 -3.74
N PHE A 138 23.54 -13.33 -3.32
CA PHE A 138 23.93 -13.25 -1.91
C PHE A 138 25.08 -12.27 -1.68
N LYS A 139 25.23 -11.79 -0.44
CA LYS A 139 26.41 -11.03 0.04
C LYS A 139 26.66 -11.30 1.52
N CYS A 140 27.92 -11.33 1.94
CA CYS A 140 28.26 -11.42 3.37
C CYS A 140 28.29 -10.04 4.04
N SER A 141 27.66 -9.94 5.21
CA SER A 141 27.83 -8.81 6.13
C SER A 141 28.88 -9.16 7.17
N CYS A 142 30.08 -8.63 7.01
CA CYS A 142 31.21 -8.98 7.86
C CYS A 142 31.16 -8.28 9.22
N LYS A 143 31.23 -9.06 10.29
CA LYS A 143 31.35 -8.54 11.65
C LYS A 143 32.73 -7.88 11.79
N PRO A 144 32.85 -6.60 12.21
CA PRO A 144 34.16 -5.96 12.31
C PRO A 144 35.08 -6.67 13.32
N PRO A 145 36.38 -6.83 13.02
CA PRO A 145 37.16 -6.17 11.97
C PRO A 145 37.24 -6.91 10.62
N TYR A 146 36.46 -7.96 10.37
CA TYR A 146 36.60 -8.81 9.17
C TYR A 146 36.16 -8.12 7.87
N LYS A 147 36.82 -8.46 6.74
CA LYS A 147 36.65 -7.77 5.44
C LYS A 147 35.83 -8.58 4.42
N ARG A 148 34.99 -7.87 3.66
CA ARG A 148 34.32 -8.37 2.43
C ARG A 148 35.36 -8.85 1.39
N PRO A 149 35.01 -9.78 0.48
CA PRO A 149 33.67 -10.35 0.28
C PRO A 149 33.29 -11.48 1.23
N SER A 150 34.24 -12.32 1.68
CA SER A 150 33.95 -13.57 2.43
C SER A 150 34.10 -13.48 3.95
N CYS A 151 34.54 -12.33 4.50
CA CYS A 151 34.80 -12.14 5.93
C CYS A 151 35.86 -13.08 6.53
N GLN A 152 36.64 -13.77 5.70
CA GLN A 152 37.71 -14.69 6.13
C GLN A 152 38.90 -13.94 6.77
N ARG A 153 39.22 -12.73 6.28
CA ARG A 153 40.42 -11.97 6.65
C ARG A 153 40.08 -10.78 7.55
N ALA A 154 40.72 -10.69 8.70
CA ALA A 154 40.60 -9.56 9.62
C ALA A 154 41.37 -8.31 9.12
N SER A 155 40.82 -7.13 9.38
CA SER A 155 41.54 -5.85 9.26
C SER A 155 42.55 -5.68 10.41
N LYS A 156 43.58 -4.86 10.18
CA LYS A 156 44.43 -4.36 11.27
C LYS A 156 43.58 -3.42 12.14
N GLN A 157 43.60 -3.62 13.47
CA GLN A 157 42.88 -2.76 14.42
C GLN A 157 43.25 -1.29 14.21
N CYS A 158 42.25 -0.42 14.11
CA CYS A 158 42.42 1.03 13.99
C CYS A 158 43.31 1.46 12.80
N SER A 159 43.30 0.70 11.70
CA SER A 159 44.10 0.98 10.50
C SER A 159 43.43 0.45 9.21
N PRO A 160 42.63 1.28 8.50
CA PRO A 160 42.24 2.66 8.82
C PRO A 160 41.36 2.76 10.07
N ASN A 161 41.14 3.97 10.59
CA ASN A 161 40.24 4.19 11.72
C ASN A 161 38.80 3.75 11.32
N PRO A 162 38.18 2.77 12.02
CA PRO A 162 36.83 2.31 11.72
C PRO A 162 35.73 3.21 12.30
N CYS A 163 36.06 4.09 13.24
CA CYS A 163 35.11 4.97 13.90
C CYS A 163 34.72 6.16 12.99
N ARG A 164 33.45 6.53 13.01
CA ARG A 164 32.85 7.68 12.31
C ARG A 164 32.96 8.94 13.17
N ASN A 165 32.54 10.08 12.61
CA ASN A 165 32.22 11.31 13.34
C ASN A 165 33.28 11.76 14.36
N GLY A 166 34.57 11.63 14.02
CA GLY A 166 35.69 12.03 14.89
C GLY A 166 36.12 10.99 15.95
N GLY A 167 35.44 9.84 16.03
CA GLY A 167 35.70 8.80 17.04
C GLY A 167 37.14 8.26 17.04
N THR A 168 37.69 8.03 18.24
CA THR A 168 39.04 7.52 18.46
C THR A 168 39.03 6.01 18.67
N CYS A 169 39.64 5.26 17.75
CA CYS A 169 39.76 3.80 17.90
C CYS A 169 40.86 3.40 18.89
N LYS A 170 40.50 2.70 19.95
CA LYS A 170 41.43 1.99 20.84
C LYS A 170 41.61 0.55 20.41
N ARG A 171 42.86 0.10 20.40
CA ARG A 171 43.21 -1.31 20.16
C ARG A 171 42.92 -2.13 21.41
N ASN A 172 42.28 -3.29 21.24
CA ASN A 172 42.07 -4.25 22.31
C ASN A 172 43.21 -5.31 22.33
N ARG A 173 43.42 -6.01 23.46
CA ARG A 173 44.38 -7.12 23.56
C ARG A 173 44.08 -8.25 22.55
N TYR A 174 42.81 -8.49 22.23
CA TYR A 174 42.39 -9.46 21.21
C TYR A 174 42.39 -8.81 19.82
N ARG A 175 43.16 -9.35 18.86
CA ARG A 175 43.28 -8.80 17.49
C ARG A 175 41.95 -8.67 16.74
N SER A 176 40.95 -9.48 17.09
CA SER A 176 39.57 -9.46 16.56
C SER A 176 38.63 -8.47 17.25
N LYS A 177 39.12 -7.64 18.20
CA LYS A 177 38.34 -6.62 18.90
C LYS A 177 39.03 -5.25 18.85
N PHE A 178 38.23 -4.19 18.87
CA PHE A 178 38.63 -2.80 19.09
C PHE A 178 37.42 -2.07 19.67
N THR A 179 37.63 -0.87 20.23
CA THR A 179 36.56 -0.02 20.78
C THR A 179 36.69 1.37 20.18
N CYS A 180 35.58 2.03 19.88
CA CYS A 180 35.54 3.43 19.53
C CYS A 180 35.20 4.26 20.78
N GLU A 181 36.05 5.23 21.12
CA GLU A 181 35.66 6.35 21.98
C GLU A 181 35.01 7.40 21.08
N CYS A 182 33.74 7.70 21.32
CA CYS A 182 32.99 8.67 20.54
C CYS A 182 33.05 10.05 21.19
N PRO A 183 33.24 11.13 20.42
CA PRO A 183 33.02 12.47 20.94
C PRO A 183 31.52 12.69 21.13
N GLU A 184 31.13 13.29 22.25
CA GLU A 184 29.75 13.73 22.44
C GLU A 184 29.34 14.71 21.32
N PRO A 185 28.10 14.66 20.81
CA PRO A 185 26.99 13.79 21.22
C PRO A 185 26.79 12.55 20.30
N PHE A 186 27.88 11.95 19.79
CA PHE A 186 27.78 10.77 18.92
C PHE A 186 27.83 9.46 19.71
N ARG A 187 26.94 8.52 19.37
CA ARG A 187 26.81 7.22 20.04
C ARG A 187 26.91 6.05 19.05
N GLY A 188 26.75 4.83 19.56
CA GLY A 188 26.86 3.60 18.77
C GLY A 188 28.27 3.04 18.64
N ARG A 189 28.36 1.77 18.22
CA ARG A 189 29.59 0.96 18.24
C ARG A 189 30.74 1.53 17.40
N PHE A 190 30.42 2.30 16.37
CA PHE A 190 31.37 2.99 15.50
C PHE A 190 31.15 4.50 15.46
N CYS A 191 30.49 5.07 16.48
CA CYS A 191 30.12 6.50 16.54
C CYS A 191 29.24 6.94 15.36
N GLU A 192 28.46 6.01 14.80
CA GLU A 192 27.67 6.20 13.58
C GLU A 192 26.28 6.82 13.82
N ILE A 193 25.85 6.84 15.08
CA ILE A 193 24.54 7.32 15.55
C ILE A 193 24.72 8.77 16.01
N GLY A 194 23.91 9.68 15.49
CA GLY A 194 23.97 11.11 15.81
C GLY A 194 23.06 11.53 16.97
N PRO A 195 23.14 12.79 17.42
CA PRO A 195 22.21 13.35 18.41
C PRO A 195 20.75 13.30 17.92
N ASN A 196 20.52 13.63 16.65
CA ASN A 196 19.20 13.60 16.01
C ASN A 196 18.77 12.18 15.55
N ASP A 197 19.40 11.11 16.05
CA ASP A 197 19.07 9.73 15.71
C ASP A 197 18.25 9.11 16.86
N CYS A 198 17.00 9.58 16.90
CA CYS A 198 16.00 9.39 17.94
C CYS A 198 14.63 9.08 17.30
N TYR A 199 13.62 8.70 18.09
CA TYR A 199 12.25 8.45 17.60
C TYR A 199 11.24 9.47 18.17
N GLU A 200 10.28 9.90 17.35
CA GLU A 200 9.13 10.72 17.76
C GLU A 200 8.00 9.84 18.29
N GLU A 201 6.94 10.42 18.88
CA GLU A 201 5.81 9.70 19.49
C GLU A 201 5.22 8.61 18.57
N ASP A 202 5.03 8.92 17.28
CA ASP A 202 4.81 7.89 16.25
C ASP A 202 6.15 7.25 15.85
N SER A 203 6.54 6.21 16.60
CA SER A 203 7.80 5.51 16.36
C SER A 203 7.81 4.72 15.04
N SER A 204 6.66 4.52 14.37
CA SER A 204 6.57 3.88 13.05
C SER A 204 7.23 4.71 11.95
N THR A 205 7.38 6.02 12.14
CA THR A 205 8.11 6.91 11.21
C THR A 205 9.63 6.86 11.37
N TYR A 206 10.17 6.13 12.36
CA TYR A 206 11.62 6.09 12.63
C TYR A 206 12.42 5.53 11.45
N ARG A 207 13.31 6.34 10.86
CA ARG A 207 14.22 5.95 9.76
C ARG A 207 15.70 6.17 10.09
N GLY A 208 16.03 6.22 11.38
CA GLY A 208 17.39 6.39 11.89
C GLY A 208 18.30 5.17 11.71
N ARG A 209 19.49 5.20 12.34
CA ARG A 209 20.60 4.26 12.10
C ARG A 209 21.01 3.42 13.31
N VAL A 210 20.30 3.50 14.42
CA VAL A 210 20.45 2.53 15.52
C VAL A 210 20.26 1.11 14.97
N ASN A 211 21.16 0.20 15.32
CA ASN A 211 21.10 -1.23 14.98
C ASN A 211 21.50 -2.12 16.17
N GLN A 212 21.23 -1.63 17.38
CA GLN A 212 21.54 -2.28 18.64
C GLN A 212 20.27 -2.33 19.50
N ALA A 213 20.00 -3.52 20.02
CA ALA A 213 18.93 -3.80 20.95
C ALA A 213 19.26 -3.28 22.37
N GLU A 214 18.26 -3.00 23.20
CA GLU A 214 18.45 -2.54 24.60
C GLU A 214 19.29 -3.53 25.43
N ASN A 215 19.14 -4.83 25.18
CA ASN A 215 19.97 -5.90 25.77
C ASN A 215 21.42 -5.95 25.24
N GLY A 216 21.83 -4.97 24.42
CA GLY A 216 23.16 -4.80 23.85
C GLY A 216 23.46 -5.65 22.61
N ARG A 217 22.55 -6.52 22.14
CA ARG A 217 22.75 -7.33 20.93
C ARG A 217 22.69 -6.49 19.66
N THR A 218 23.44 -6.88 18.64
CA THR A 218 23.35 -6.27 17.31
C THR A 218 22.17 -6.87 16.54
N CYS A 219 21.35 -6.02 15.95
CA CYS A 219 20.22 -6.40 15.10
C CYS A 219 20.65 -7.27 13.90
N LEU A 220 19.80 -8.23 13.56
CA LEU A 220 19.85 -8.93 12.28
C LEU A 220 19.51 -7.97 11.14
N HIS A 221 20.07 -8.25 9.97
CA HIS A 221 19.67 -7.58 8.74
C HIS A 221 18.29 -8.07 8.30
N TRP A 222 17.41 -7.16 7.86
CA TRP A 222 16.08 -7.54 7.36
C TRP A 222 16.14 -8.40 6.09
N ASN A 223 17.25 -8.35 5.34
CA ASN A 223 17.54 -9.23 4.21
C ASN A 223 18.40 -10.46 4.58
N SER A 224 18.33 -10.91 5.84
CA SER A 224 18.94 -12.17 6.29
C SER A 224 18.07 -13.36 5.91
N HIS A 225 18.68 -14.45 5.44
CA HIS A 225 17.99 -15.70 5.10
C HIS A 225 17.18 -16.30 6.27
N HIS A 226 17.61 -16.07 7.51
CA HIS A 226 16.88 -16.50 8.71
C HIS A 226 15.47 -15.85 8.87
N LEU A 227 15.14 -14.82 8.08
CA LEU A 227 13.89 -14.05 8.18
C LEU A 227 12.91 -14.31 7.03
N LEU A 228 13.17 -15.28 6.14
CA LEU A 228 12.29 -15.57 4.99
C LEU A 228 10.86 -15.95 5.43
N ASP A 229 10.73 -16.73 6.50
CA ASP A 229 9.44 -17.14 7.07
C ASP A 229 8.88 -16.15 8.12
N HIS A 230 9.53 -14.99 8.32
CA HIS A 230 9.09 -13.98 9.29
C HIS A 230 8.26 -12.87 8.61
N PRO A 231 7.21 -12.33 9.27
CA PRO A 231 6.26 -11.42 8.63
C PRO A 231 6.88 -10.08 8.18
N PHE A 232 7.95 -9.63 8.84
CA PHE A 232 8.65 -8.40 8.53
C PHE A 232 10.08 -8.68 8.04
N ASN A 233 10.28 -8.68 6.72
CA ASN A 233 11.59 -8.93 6.12
C ASN A 233 11.77 -8.11 4.83
N ALA A 234 12.99 -8.03 4.30
CA ALA A 234 13.29 -7.18 3.13
C ALA A 234 12.72 -7.67 1.78
N PHE A 235 11.93 -8.75 1.78
CA PHE A 235 11.30 -9.35 0.61
C PHE A 235 9.75 -9.37 0.73
N MET A 236 9.20 -8.83 1.82
CA MET A 236 7.76 -8.61 1.94
C MET A 236 7.28 -7.51 0.97
N GLU A 237 6.01 -7.57 0.58
CA GLU A 237 5.35 -6.46 -0.11
C GLU A 237 5.34 -5.20 0.80
N ASP A 238 5.54 -4.03 0.21
CA ASP A 238 5.69 -2.74 0.90
C ASP A 238 6.87 -2.58 1.88
N ALA A 239 7.89 -3.45 1.87
CA ALA A 239 9.09 -3.36 2.74
C ALA A 239 9.71 -1.94 2.81
N ASP A 240 9.90 -1.29 1.66
CA ASP A 240 10.46 0.07 1.56
C ASP A 240 9.61 1.12 2.32
N SER A 241 8.29 0.93 2.46
CA SER A 241 7.40 1.88 3.14
C SER A 241 7.67 1.94 4.65
N TYR A 242 7.86 0.77 5.27
CA TYR A 242 8.32 0.60 6.65
C TYR A 242 9.82 0.96 6.82
N GLY A 243 10.51 1.32 5.73
CA GLY A 243 11.95 1.55 5.72
C GLY A 243 12.76 0.29 5.98
N ILE A 244 12.18 -0.88 5.69
CA ILE A 244 12.82 -2.19 5.76
C ILE A 244 13.56 -2.43 4.43
N GLY A 245 14.73 -3.08 4.47
CA GLY A 245 15.58 -3.25 3.28
C GLY A 245 16.94 -3.85 3.59
N GLU A 246 17.94 -3.58 2.75
CA GLU A 246 19.28 -4.22 2.81
C GLU A 246 20.21 -3.77 3.97
N HIS A 247 19.64 -3.47 5.15
CA HIS A 247 20.33 -3.00 6.35
C HIS A 247 19.83 -3.71 7.62
N ASN A 248 20.45 -3.42 8.77
CA ASN A 248 20.02 -3.91 10.08
C ASN A 248 19.55 -2.79 11.04
N PHE A 249 19.22 -1.61 10.51
CA PHE A 249 18.67 -0.52 11.34
C PHE A 249 17.27 -0.87 11.85
N CYS A 250 16.99 -0.49 13.10
CA CYS A 250 15.72 -0.75 13.78
C CYS A 250 14.55 -0.05 13.11
N ARG A 251 13.37 -0.66 13.15
CA ARG A 251 12.11 -0.13 12.58
C ARG A 251 10.94 -0.50 13.48
N ASN A 252 9.80 0.10 13.22
CA ASN A 252 8.53 -0.29 13.83
C ASN A 252 7.50 -0.45 12.69
N PRO A 253 7.37 -1.65 12.10
CA PRO A 253 6.48 -1.89 10.95
C PRO A 253 5.05 -2.27 11.35
N ASP A 254 4.84 -2.70 12.60
CA ASP A 254 3.56 -3.11 13.18
C ASP A 254 2.83 -1.95 13.89
N GLY A 255 3.57 -0.99 14.44
CA GLY A 255 3.03 0.13 15.22
C GLY A 255 3.10 -0.10 16.74
N ASP A 256 4.14 -0.79 17.20
CA ASP A 256 4.47 -1.02 18.62
C ASP A 256 4.98 0.28 19.31
N GLU A 257 5.25 0.25 20.61
CA GLU A 257 5.60 1.42 21.43
C GLU A 257 6.90 2.13 20.97
N LYS A 258 7.90 1.36 20.51
CA LYS A 258 9.23 1.87 20.14
C LYS A 258 9.89 1.00 19.04
N PRO A 259 10.91 1.52 18.32
CA PRO A 259 11.55 0.77 17.25
C PRO A 259 12.25 -0.49 17.77
N TRP A 260 12.09 -1.60 17.07
CA TRP A 260 12.64 -2.91 17.42
C TRP A 260 13.45 -3.52 16.25
N CYS A 261 14.05 -4.67 16.51
CA CYS A 261 14.66 -5.50 15.47
C CYS A 261 14.70 -6.98 15.86
N TYR A 262 14.81 -7.85 14.87
CA TYR A 262 15.16 -9.25 15.11
C TYR A 262 16.60 -9.38 15.60
N ILE A 263 16.82 -10.28 16.56
CA ILE A 263 18.10 -10.64 17.15
C ILE A 263 18.30 -12.16 17.08
N ARG A 264 19.55 -12.64 17.20
CA ARG A 264 19.82 -14.09 17.30
C ARG A 264 20.15 -14.49 18.75
N LYS A 265 19.52 -15.57 19.22
CA LYS A 265 19.59 -16.07 20.59
C LYS A 265 19.66 -17.60 20.54
N ASN A 266 20.76 -18.19 21.02
CA ASN A 266 20.97 -19.65 21.00
C ASN A 266 20.83 -20.31 19.59
N ASN A 267 21.12 -19.54 18.53
CA ASN A 267 20.88 -19.83 17.10
C ASN A 267 19.42 -19.71 16.61
N GLU A 268 18.45 -19.53 17.49
CA GLU A 268 17.06 -19.17 17.14
C GLU A 268 16.98 -17.66 16.83
N VAL A 269 15.96 -17.28 16.04
CA VAL A 269 15.57 -15.88 15.85
C VAL A 269 14.61 -15.50 16.98
N ASP A 270 14.84 -14.33 17.55
CA ASP A 270 14.02 -13.70 18.58
C ASP A 270 13.89 -12.20 18.22
N TRP A 271 13.11 -11.42 18.94
CA TRP A 271 13.04 -9.96 18.75
C TRP A 271 13.36 -9.22 20.05
N GLU A 272 13.74 -7.95 19.93
CA GLU A 272 14.00 -7.07 21.08
C GLU A 272 13.84 -5.61 20.63
N TYR A 273 13.41 -4.75 21.55
CA TYR A 273 13.39 -3.31 21.35
C TYR A 273 14.81 -2.73 21.20
N CYS A 274 14.94 -1.62 20.50
CA CYS A 274 16.22 -0.99 20.24
C CYS A 274 16.58 0.13 21.21
N ASP A 275 17.89 0.33 21.38
CA ASP A 275 18.51 1.48 22.05
C ASP A 275 18.36 2.76 21.18
N VAL A 276 17.12 3.11 20.89
CA VAL A 276 16.74 4.40 20.31
C VAL A 276 16.22 5.25 21.45
N SER A 277 16.84 6.38 21.72
CA SER A 277 16.25 7.37 22.62
C SER A 277 15.01 7.96 21.96
N PRO A 278 13.93 8.27 22.69
CA PRO A 278 12.93 9.19 22.19
C PRO A 278 13.63 10.52 21.87
N CYS A 279 13.16 11.24 20.87
CA CYS A 279 13.62 12.62 20.64
C CYS A 279 13.20 13.43 21.86
N SER A 280 14.15 14.11 22.49
CA SER A 280 13.87 14.89 23.69
C SER A 280 12.80 15.93 23.38
N ALA A 281 11.60 15.74 23.91
CA ALA A 281 10.75 16.86 24.27
C ALA A 281 11.56 17.69 25.26
N GLU A 282 11.93 18.91 24.88
CA GLU A 282 12.59 19.83 25.81
C GLU A 282 11.66 20.04 27.01
N GLU A 283 12.22 19.91 28.22
CA GLU A 283 11.44 19.79 29.45
C GLU A 283 10.44 20.93 29.59
N THR A 284 9.16 20.60 29.73
CA THR A 284 8.05 21.56 29.77
C THR A 284 8.29 22.68 30.79
N PRO A 285 8.48 23.95 30.36
CA PRO A 285 8.48 25.07 31.27
C PRO A 285 7.04 25.37 31.69
N THR A 286 6.76 25.28 32.98
CA THR A 286 5.39 25.40 33.52
C THR A 286 4.92 26.85 33.64
N GLU A 287 4.67 27.54 32.52
CA GLU A 287 3.81 28.74 32.47
C GLU A 287 3.11 28.86 31.09
N PRO A 288 1.92 29.48 31.01
CA PRO A 288 1.14 29.52 29.78
C PRO A 288 1.73 30.56 28.79
N PRO A 289 2.13 30.17 27.56
CA PRO A 289 2.54 31.13 26.56
C PRO A 289 1.33 31.95 26.10
N THR A 290 1.30 33.25 26.43
CA THR A 290 0.25 34.19 26.00
C THR A 290 0.48 34.72 24.58
N ASP A 291 0.99 33.86 23.70
CA ASP A 291 1.12 34.12 22.26
C ASP A 291 0.15 33.22 21.49
N PRO A 292 -0.58 33.74 20.48
CA PRO A 292 -1.55 32.95 19.72
C PRO A 292 -0.83 31.90 18.85
N PRO A 293 -1.43 30.70 18.64
CA PRO A 293 -0.83 29.65 17.82
C PRO A 293 -0.55 30.13 16.40
N GLU A 294 0.57 29.68 15.82
CA GLU A 294 1.07 30.22 14.57
C GLU A 294 0.10 29.98 13.40
N ILE A 295 -0.54 31.06 12.94
CA ILE A 295 -1.44 31.04 11.79
C ILE A 295 -0.63 30.73 10.53
N PHE A 296 -1.07 29.73 9.75
CA PHE A 296 -0.42 29.21 8.54
C PHE A 296 0.37 30.25 7.74
N LYS A 297 1.70 30.27 7.93
CA LYS A 297 2.58 31.32 7.38
C LYS A 297 2.84 31.15 5.88
N THR A 298 2.71 29.93 5.37
CA THR A 298 2.89 29.59 3.95
C THR A 298 1.84 28.57 3.50
N CYS A 299 1.69 28.39 2.19
CA CYS A 299 0.82 27.38 1.61
C CYS A 299 1.59 26.44 0.69
N GLY A 300 1.10 25.22 0.51
CA GLY A 300 1.63 24.25 -0.45
C GLY A 300 3.03 23.74 -0.13
N GLN A 301 3.47 23.80 1.13
CA GLN A 301 4.82 23.44 1.58
C GLN A 301 4.79 22.26 2.57
N PRO A 302 4.81 21.00 2.10
CA PRO A 302 4.89 19.84 2.98
C PRO A 302 6.30 19.68 3.55
N GLU A 303 6.43 19.29 4.82
CA GLU A 303 7.74 19.08 5.47
C GLU A 303 8.52 17.89 4.90
N VAL A 304 7.84 16.96 4.21
CA VAL A 304 8.43 15.78 3.54
C VAL A 304 9.16 16.18 2.25
N HIS A 305 10.21 17.00 2.37
CA HIS A 305 11.04 17.56 1.30
C HIS A 305 11.99 16.52 0.65
N ARG A 306 11.48 15.35 0.23
CA ARG A 306 12.24 14.35 -0.54
C ARG A 306 11.65 14.15 -1.93
N THR A 307 12.47 14.37 -2.95
CA THR A 307 12.20 13.95 -4.33
C THR A 307 12.14 12.43 -4.41
N LEU A 308 10.94 11.87 -4.30
CA LEU A 308 10.69 10.45 -4.50
C LEU A 308 10.93 10.05 -5.96
N LYS A 309 11.45 8.83 -6.17
CA LYS A 309 11.51 8.23 -7.52
C LYS A 309 10.09 7.97 -8.03
N LYS A 310 9.94 8.04 -9.34
CA LYS A 310 8.66 7.87 -10.03
C LYS A 310 8.17 6.42 -9.98
N ILE A 311 7.30 6.12 -9.03
CA ILE A 311 6.51 4.88 -8.95
C ILE A 311 5.24 5.05 -9.82
N TYR A 312 4.63 3.94 -10.24
CA TYR A 312 3.47 3.90 -11.14
C TYR A 312 2.38 2.98 -10.55
N GLY A 313 1.11 3.28 -10.84
CA GLY A 313 -0.02 2.78 -10.05
C GLY A 313 -0.26 3.70 -8.84
N GLY A 314 -1.47 3.68 -8.27
CA GLY A 314 -1.78 4.44 -7.06
C GLY A 314 -0.97 3.93 -5.87
N SER A 315 -0.10 4.76 -5.29
CA SER A 315 0.72 4.39 -4.14
C SER A 315 0.04 4.77 -2.84
N LYS A 316 0.25 3.97 -1.78
CA LYS A 316 -0.06 4.41 -0.41
C LYS A 316 0.72 5.70 -0.13
N ALA A 317 0.01 6.78 0.16
CA ALA A 317 0.63 8.05 0.54
C ALA A 317 1.33 7.87 1.90
N THR A 318 2.49 8.51 2.08
CA THR A 318 3.12 8.59 3.40
C THR A 318 2.44 9.68 4.22
N PRO A 319 2.30 9.53 5.55
CA PRO A 319 1.81 10.60 6.42
C PRO A 319 2.51 11.93 6.15
N GLY A 320 1.76 13.04 6.12
CA GLY A 320 2.28 14.39 5.84
C GLY A 320 2.74 14.65 4.40
N LYS A 321 2.52 13.71 3.45
CA LYS A 321 2.82 13.93 2.01
C LYS A 321 1.82 14.89 1.35
N HIS A 322 0.54 14.75 1.69
CA HIS A 322 -0.57 15.60 1.23
C HIS A 322 -1.30 16.22 2.45
N PRO A 323 -0.62 17.07 3.24
CA PRO A 323 -1.09 17.52 4.57
C PRO A 323 -2.29 18.47 4.53
N TRP A 324 -2.76 18.82 3.34
CA TRP A 324 -3.99 19.58 3.08
C TRP A 324 -5.21 18.69 2.85
N MET A 325 -5.04 17.37 2.80
CA MET A 325 -6.16 16.44 2.56
C MET A 325 -7.17 16.49 3.71
N ALA A 326 -8.45 16.57 3.35
CA ALA A 326 -9.57 16.50 4.28
C ALA A 326 -10.46 15.29 3.98
N SER A 327 -10.85 14.56 5.03
CA SER A 327 -11.85 13.50 4.97
C SER A 327 -13.20 14.09 5.42
N LEU A 328 -14.18 14.13 4.53
CA LEU A 328 -15.55 14.53 4.87
C LEU A 328 -16.33 13.28 5.28
N GLN A 329 -16.91 13.34 6.48
CA GLN A 329 -17.53 12.19 7.16
C GLN A 329 -18.92 12.55 7.66
N THR A 330 -19.87 11.62 7.59
CA THR A 330 -21.15 11.72 8.31
C THR A 330 -21.09 10.91 9.60
N ARG A 331 -21.59 11.48 10.69
CA ARG A 331 -21.71 10.79 11.97
C ARG A 331 -22.94 9.89 11.99
N THR A 332 -22.75 8.57 11.95
CA THR A 332 -23.83 7.56 12.05
C THR A 332 -23.82 6.87 13.43
N LEU A 333 -24.80 6.00 13.67
CA LEU A 333 -24.88 5.21 14.91
C LEU A 333 -23.74 4.18 15.03
N ASP A 334 -23.27 3.67 13.90
CA ASP A 334 -22.22 2.65 13.81
C ASP A 334 -20.80 3.24 13.70
N GLY A 335 -20.68 4.57 13.74
CA GLY A 335 -19.42 5.31 13.65
C GLY A 335 -19.45 6.47 12.63
N ASN A 336 -18.31 7.10 12.40
CA ASN A 336 -18.18 8.08 11.33
C ASN A 336 -17.92 7.39 9.99
N LYS A 337 -18.69 7.74 8.95
CA LYS A 337 -18.54 7.21 7.59
C LYS A 337 -17.98 8.27 6.64
N HIS A 338 -16.80 8.05 6.09
CA HIS A 338 -16.25 8.85 4.99
C HIS A 338 -17.15 8.78 3.75
N PHE A 339 -17.35 9.92 3.09
CA PHE A 339 -18.16 10.01 1.87
C PHE A 339 -17.55 10.86 0.74
N CYS A 340 -16.66 11.81 1.05
CA CYS A 340 -15.96 12.63 0.07
C CYS A 340 -14.59 13.09 0.60
N GLY A 341 -13.68 13.39 -0.33
CA GLY A 341 -12.50 14.19 -0.06
C GLY A 341 -12.78 15.69 0.01
N GLY A 342 -11.76 16.42 0.44
CA GLY A 342 -11.71 17.88 0.44
C GLY A 342 -10.26 18.34 0.60
N VAL A 343 -10.05 19.65 0.56
CA VAL A 343 -8.73 20.26 0.71
C VAL A 343 -8.74 21.53 1.54
N LEU A 344 -7.89 21.58 2.57
CA LEU A 344 -7.72 22.73 3.44
C LEU A 344 -7.01 23.88 2.69
N ILE A 345 -7.64 25.05 2.61
CA ILE A 345 -7.10 26.22 1.90
C ILE A 345 -6.88 27.43 2.84
N LYS A 346 -7.52 27.45 4.00
CA LYS A 346 -7.24 28.32 5.17
C LYS A 346 -7.62 27.55 6.44
N SER A 347 -7.16 28.00 7.61
CA SER A 347 -7.44 27.36 8.92
C SER A 347 -8.90 26.95 9.13
N CYS A 348 -9.86 27.82 8.80
CA CYS A 348 -11.30 27.56 8.97
C CYS A 348 -12.03 27.15 7.68
N TRP A 349 -11.30 26.83 6.60
CA TRP A 349 -11.89 26.68 5.26
C TRP A 349 -11.35 25.48 4.48
N VAL A 350 -12.24 24.52 4.24
CA VAL A 350 -12.04 23.40 3.32
C VAL A 350 -12.82 23.65 2.03
N LEU A 351 -12.17 23.37 0.90
CA LEU A 351 -12.74 23.36 -0.44
C LEU A 351 -13.07 21.91 -0.83
N THR A 352 -14.18 21.68 -1.53
CA THR A 352 -14.62 20.35 -2.00
C THR A 352 -15.56 20.51 -3.19
N ALA A 353 -16.07 19.40 -3.74
CA ALA A 353 -17.08 19.40 -4.79
C ALA A 353 -18.47 19.80 -4.23
N ALA A 354 -19.34 20.36 -5.07
CA ALA A 354 -20.70 20.72 -4.69
C ALA A 354 -21.61 19.49 -4.60
N HIS A 355 -21.46 18.49 -5.48
CA HIS A 355 -22.27 17.26 -5.45
C HIS A 355 -22.14 16.51 -4.11
N CYS A 356 -20.96 16.55 -3.47
CA CYS A 356 -20.72 16.01 -2.13
C CYS A 356 -21.67 16.57 -1.05
N LEU A 357 -22.17 17.79 -1.24
CA LEU A 357 -22.87 18.62 -0.25
C LEU A 357 -24.26 19.11 -0.72
N GLN A 358 -24.70 18.65 -1.90
CA GLN A 358 -26.01 18.98 -2.49
C GLN A 358 -27.17 18.40 -1.68
N GLU A 359 -27.00 17.18 -1.16
CA GLU A 359 -27.97 16.56 -0.25
C GLU A 359 -27.74 17.01 1.21
N PRO A 360 -28.82 17.30 1.97
CA PRO A 360 -28.71 17.74 3.36
C PRO A 360 -28.29 16.60 4.30
N LYS A 361 -26.98 16.39 4.44
CA LYS A 361 -26.38 15.41 5.34
C LYS A 361 -26.30 15.97 6.77
N PRO A 362 -26.93 15.35 7.78
CA PRO A 362 -26.79 15.80 9.17
C PRO A 362 -25.38 15.48 9.69
N ASN A 363 -24.87 16.35 10.58
CA ASN A 363 -23.62 16.14 11.33
C ASN A 363 -22.41 15.80 10.42
N ILE A 364 -22.10 16.69 9.48
CA ILE A 364 -20.88 16.60 8.66
C ILE A 364 -19.68 16.97 9.54
N GLN A 365 -18.75 16.04 9.68
CA GLN A 365 -17.42 16.26 10.23
C GLN A 365 -16.36 16.32 9.12
N VAL A 366 -15.37 17.17 9.35
CA VAL A 366 -14.17 17.32 8.55
C VAL A 366 -13.00 16.85 9.40
N VAL A 367 -12.30 15.84 8.92
CA VAL A 367 -11.10 15.32 9.60
C VAL A 367 -9.86 15.60 8.76
N LEU A 368 -8.90 16.28 9.36
CA LEU A 368 -7.64 16.71 8.75
C LEU A 368 -6.47 15.89 9.29
N GLY A 369 -5.43 15.72 8.48
CA GLY A 369 -4.21 14.99 8.85
C GLY A 369 -4.34 13.47 8.88
N LYS A 370 -5.57 12.93 8.83
CA LYS A 370 -5.87 11.50 8.80
C LYS A 370 -5.14 10.78 7.67
N GLN A 371 -4.76 9.53 7.93
CA GLN A 371 -4.12 8.62 6.98
C GLN A 371 -4.98 7.36 6.76
N ASN A 372 -5.53 6.76 7.83
CA ASN A 372 -6.31 5.53 7.77
C ASN A 372 -7.77 5.68 8.25
N LEU A 373 -8.75 5.43 7.37
CA LEU A 373 -10.19 5.56 7.66
C LEU A 373 -10.72 4.67 8.78
N LYS A 374 -10.06 3.53 9.08
CA LYS A 374 -10.48 2.57 10.11
C LYS A 374 -9.75 2.70 11.44
N LYS A 375 -8.65 3.47 11.50
CA LYS A 375 -7.95 3.77 12.76
C LYS A 375 -8.40 5.15 13.30
N LYS A 376 -8.11 5.41 14.57
CA LYS A 376 -7.96 6.77 15.09
C LYS A 376 -6.46 7.00 15.28
N GLU A 377 -5.99 8.15 14.84
CA GLU A 377 -4.57 8.53 14.74
C GLU A 377 -4.42 9.88 15.47
N ASP A 378 -3.52 9.99 16.44
CA ASP A 378 -3.56 11.09 17.43
C ASP A 378 -3.17 12.47 16.87
N HIS A 379 -2.74 12.52 15.62
CA HIS A 379 -2.49 13.74 14.85
C HIS A 379 -3.70 14.22 14.02
N GLU A 380 -4.85 13.54 14.11
CA GLU A 380 -6.11 13.98 13.48
C GLU A 380 -6.67 15.25 14.15
N GLN A 381 -7.03 16.24 13.34
CA GLN A 381 -7.83 17.38 13.80
C GLN A 381 -9.25 17.26 13.25
N ILE A 382 -10.24 17.22 14.14
CA ILE A 382 -11.66 16.95 13.82
C ILE A 382 -12.48 18.22 14.07
N PHE A 383 -13.24 18.65 13.07
CA PHE A 383 -14.09 19.84 13.13
C PHE A 383 -15.49 19.55 12.58
N ASP A 384 -16.52 20.05 13.25
CA ASP A 384 -17.89 20.07 12.69
C ASP A 384 -18.00 21.18 11.61
N ALA A 385 -18.77 20.94 10.55
CA ALA A 385 -19.00 21.95 9.50
C ALA A 385 -20.21 22.85 9.85
N VAL A 386 -19.99 24.16 9.97
CA VAL A 386 -21.03 25.13 10.44
C VAL A 386 -21.69 25.93 9.33
N HIS A 387 -21.03 26.06 8.18
CA HIS A 387 -21.60 26.78 7.04
C HIS A 387 -21.13 26.15 5.74
N ILE A 388 -22.09 25.87 4.86
CA ILE A 388 -21.87 25.32 3.52
C ILE A 388 -22.10 26.44 2.51
N VAL A 389 -21.13 26.69 1.63
CA VAL A 389 -21.30 27.62 0.50
C VAL A 389 -21.18 26.83 -0.80
N LEU A 390 -22.31 26.40 -1.35
CA LEU A 390 -22.37 25.86 -2.71
C LEU A 390 -22.19 27.00 -3.72
N HIS A 391 -21.53 26.74 -4.85
CA HIS A 391 -21.44 27.74 -5.92
C HIS A 391 -22.81 27.95 -6.58
N GLY A 392 -23.31 29.20 -6.61
CA GLY A 392 -24.66 29.55 -7.09
C GLY A 392 -24.95 29.36 -8.59
N LYS A 393 -24.04 28.73 -9.34
CA LYS A 393 -24.26 28.24 -10.72
C LYS A 393 -23.95 26.75 -10.88
N TYR A 394 -23.80 26.03 -9.77
CA TYR A 394 -23.69 24.57 -9.80
C TYR A 394 -24.94 23.96 -10.45
N ARG A 395 -24.73 22.98 -11.32
CA ARG A 395 -25.78 22.26 -12.04
C ARG A 395 -25.26 20.89 -12.49
N GLU A 396 -26.16 19.90 -12.48
CA GLU A 396 -25.99 18.60 -13.13
C GLU A 396 -26.79 18.60 -14.44
N GLU A 397 -26.21 18.11 -15.53
CA GLU A 397 -26.90 17.90 -16.82
C GLU A 397 -27.07 16.40 -17.13
N PRO A 398 -28.05 16.03 -17.98
CA PRO A 398 -28.30 14.62 -18.34
C PRO A 398 -27.04 13.92 -18.86
N GLY A 399 -26.71 12.77 -18.26
CA GLY A 399 -25.45 12.06 -18.50
C GLY A 399 -24.33 12.38 -17.49
N HIS A 400 -24.68 12.87 -16.29
CA HIS A 400 -23.81 13.08 -15.13
C HIS A 400 -22.65 14.08 -15.35
N ALA A 401 -22.85 15.04 -16.26
CA ALA A 401 -21.92 16.16 -16.41
C ALA A 401 -22.19 17.20 -15.31
N LEU A 402 -21.23 17.36 -14.39
CA LEU A 402 -21.31 18.32 -13.28
C LEU A 402 -20.58 19.61 -13.65
N TYR A 403 -21.30 20.74 -13.63
CA TYR A 403 -20.78 22.06 -14.01
C TYR A 403 -20.67 22.99 -12.80
N ASN A 404 -19.58 23.74 -12.71
CA ASN A 404 -19.26 24.58 -11.54
C ASN A 404 -19.33 23.78 -10.22
N ASP A 405 -18.87 22.53 -10.22
CA ASP A 405 -18.94 21.59 -9.11
C ASP A 405 -17.90 21.93 -8.03
N ILE A 406 -18.21 22.95 -7.23
CA ILE A 406 -17.34 23.49 -6.19
C ILE A 406 -18.14 24.06 -5.01
N ALA A 407 -17.67 23.78 -3.81
CA ALA A 407 -18.24 24.24 -2.55
C ALA A 407 -17.16 24.52 -1.49
N LEU A 408 -17.52 25.37 -0.52
CA LEU A 408 -16.71 25.67 0.66
C LEU A 408 -17.41 25.21 1.94
N LEU A 409 -16.63 24.65 2.86
CA LEU A 409 -17.01 24.33 4.23
C LEU A 409 -16.30 25.27 5.20
N LYS A 410 -17.07 26.02 6.00
CA LYS A 410 -16.59 26.75 7.19
C LYS A 410 -16.54 25.79 8.36
N LEU A 411 -15.38 25.67 9.01
CA LEU A 411 -15.18 24.81 10.18
C LEU A 411 -15.65 25.51 11.47
N GLN A 412 -16.25 24.76 12.40
CA GLN A 412 -16.47 25.19 13.78
C GLN A 412 -15.11 25.35 14.48
N PRO A 413 -14.80 26.50 15.09
CA PRO A 413 -13.64 26.58 15.97
C PRO A 413 -13.81 25.69 17.22
N VAL A 414 -12.77 24.92 17.56
CA VAL A 414 -12.63 24.16 18.81
C VAL A 414 -11.67 24.96 19.70
N ASP A 415 -12.07 25.20 20.96
CA ASP A 415 -11.30 26.00 21.93
C ASP A 415 -10.82 27.38 21.41
N GLY A 416 -11.59 27.97 20.49
CA GLY A 416 -11.32 29.26 19.84
C GLY A 416 -10.54 29.19 18.53
N TYR A 417 -10.03 28.02 18.14
CA TYR A 417 -9.17 27.83 16.97
C TYR A 417 -9.79 26.87 15.95
N CYS A 418 -9.50 27.11 14.66
CA CYS A 418 -9.80 26.16 13.59
C CYS A 418 -8.60 25.20 13.41
N ALA A 419 -8.33 24.72 12.20
CA ALA A 419 -7.13 23.93 11.95
C ALA A 419 -5.85 24.69 12.37
N VAL A 420 -4.91 23.96 12.98
CA VAL A 420 -3.60 24.45 13.44
C VAL A 420 -2.52 23.79 12.60
N GLU A 421 -1.44 24.52 12.25
CA GLU A 421 -0.39 23.97 11.39
C GLU A 421 0.44 22.89 12.11
N THR A 422 0.59 21.72 11.47
CA THR A 422 1.47 20.63 11.92
C THR A 422 2.18 20.00 10.71
N LYS A 423 3.04 19.00 10.94
CA LYS A 423 3.64 18.18 9.86
C LYS A 423 2.60 17.39 9.04
N HIS A 424 1.41 17.16 9.62
CA HIS A 424 0.30 16.42 9.00
C HIS A 424 -0.86 17.31 8.52
N VAL A 425 -0.98 18.55 9.03
CA VAL A 425 -2.06 19.50 8.71
C VAL A 425 -1.46 20.82 8.21
N LYS A 426 -1.56 21.10 6.91
CA LYS A 426 -1.10 22.34 6.26
C LYS A 426 -2.10 22.78 5.18
N ILE A 427 -2.05 24.04 4.74
CA ILE A 427 -2.95 24.56 3.70
C ILE A 427 -2.36 24.38 2.29
N ALA A 428 -3.19 24.04 1.30
CA ALA A 428 -2.83 24.10 -0.12
C ALA A 428 -2.92 25.54 -0.66
N CYS A 429 -2.08 25.91 -1.64
CA CYS A 429 -2.23 27.19 -2.31
C CYS A 429 -3.40 27.17 -3.31
N VAL A 430 -4.24 28.20 -3.33
CA VAL A 430 -5.25 28.40 -4.38
C VAL A 430 -4.59 29.16 -5.55
N PRO A 431 -4.53 28.61 -6.78
CA PRO A 431 -3.88 29.24 -7.92
C PRO A 431 -4.78 30.26 -8.62
N ASP A 432 -4.19 31.38 -9.06
CA ASP A 432 -4.78 32.41 -9.92
C ASP A 432 -4.25 32.35 -11.37
N PHE A 433 -3.29 31.46 -11.64
CA PHE A 433 -2.64 31.23 -12.94
C PHE A 433 -3.04 29.89 -13.57
N PHE A 434 -2.89 29.77 -14.89
CA PHE A 434 -3.11 28.52 -15.62
C PHE A 434 -1.81 27.77 -15.89
N LEU A 435 -1.83 26.45 -15.78
CA LEU A 435 -0.70 25.55 -16.06
C LEU A 435 -0.78 24.99 -17.49
N PRO A 436 0.36 24.75 -18.17
CA PRO A 436 0.37 24.18 -19.51
C PRO A 436 -0.05 22.70 -19.50
N ALA A 437 -0.72 22.27 -20.57
CA ALA A 437 -1.05 20.86 -20.78
C ALA A 437 0.22 19.98 -20.82
N GLY A 438 0.12 18.77 -20.27
CA GLY A 438 1.24 17.86 -20.08
C GLY A 438 1.99 18.03 -18.74
N THR A 439 1.69 19.07 -17.95
CA THR A 439 2.18 19.21 -16.57
C THR A 439 1.78 18.00 -15.73
N SER A 440 2.70 17.48 -14.92
CA SER A 440 2.42 16.37 -14.00
C SER A 440 1.89 16.90 -12.67
N CYS A 441 0.81 16.31 -12.17
CA CYS A 441 0.11 16.68 -10.94
C CYS A 441 -0.23 15.42 -10.13
N PHE A 442 -0.64 15.57 -8.88
CA PHE A 442 -0.97 14.48 -7.97
C PHE A 442 -2.45 14.53 -7.60
N ILE A 443 -3.13 13.40 -7.74
CA ILE A 443 -4.43 13.16 -7.09
C ILE A 443 -4.18 12.43 -5.77
N SER A 444 -4.98 12.70 -4.74
CA SER A 444 -4.88 12.05 -3.43
C SER A 444 -6.25 11.84 -2.79
N GLY A 445 -6.51 10.65 -2.25
CA GLY A 445 -7.79 10.32 -1.64
C GLY A 445 -7.90 8.88 -1.12
N TRP A 446 -9.12 8.51 -0.73
CA TRP A 446 -9.47 7.19 -0.17
C TRP A 446 -10.43 6.42 -1.09
N GLY A 447 -10.44 6.76 -2.37
CA GLY A 447 -11.35 6.19 -3.34
C GLY A 447 -11.17 4.69 -3.58
N SER A 448 -12.10 4.14 -4.35
CA SER A 448 -12.12 2.74 -4.76
C SER A 448 -10.88 2.38 -5.57
N THR A 449 -10.26 1.24 -5.24
CA THR A 449 -9.11 0.72 -5.97
C THR A 449 -9.52 -0.03 -7.23
N GLU A 450 -8.57 -0.62 -7.97
CA GLU A 450 -8.85 -1.45 -9.16
C GLU A 450 -9.76 -2.67 -8.87
N THR A 451 -9.99 -3.05 -7.61
CA THR A 451 -10.96 -4.10 -7.21
C THR A 451 -12.39 -3.58 -6.98
N GLY A 452 -12.59 -2.26 -6.96
CA GLY A 452 -13.85 -1.61 -6.56
C GLY A 452 -13.99 -1.34 -5.05
N ASP A 453 -13.08 -1.85 -4.21
CA ASP A 453 -13.09 -1.61 -2.77
C ASP A 453 -12.52 -0.23 -2.40
N LEU A 454 -13.25 0.53 -1.57
CA LEU A 454 -12.81 1.80 -0.98
C LEU A 454 -11.52 1.62 -0.15
N SER A 455 -10.45 2.32 -0.53
CA SER A 455 -9.18 2.23 0.19
C SER A 455 -9.28 2.81 1.60
N HIS A 456 -9.01 1.97 2.62
CA HIS A 456 -8.92 2.45 3.99
C HIS A 456 -7.65 3.26 4.28
N GLN A 457 -6.66 3.24 3.37
CA GLN A 457 -5.41 4.01 3.46
C GLN A 457 -5.43 5.16 2.45
N LEU A 458 -4.89 6.32 2.81
CA LEU A 458 -4.74 7.44 1.88
C LEU A 458 -3.81 7.02 0.74
N LEU A 459 -4.29 7.15 -0.50
CA LEU A 459 -3.56 6.87 -1.73
C LEU A 459 -3.17 8.17 -2.44
N ASP A 460 -2.15 8.11 -3.29
CA ASP A 460 -1.87 9.15 -4.27
C ASP A 460 -1.30 8.61 -5.59
N ALA A 461 -1.57 9.32 -6.69
CA ALA A 461 -1.13 8.93 -8.03
C ALA A 461 -0.72 10.14 -8.88
N ASN A 462 0.22 9.93 -9.82
CA ASN A 462 0.68 10.99 -10.73
C ASN A 462 -0.11 10.99 -12.05
N VAL A 463 -0.92 12.03 -12.25
CA VAL A 463 -1.68 12.30 -13.47
C VAL A 463 -1.02 13.42 -14.30
N LYS A 464 -1.54 13.67 -15.50
CA LYS A 464 -1.12 14.80 -16.35
C LYS A 464 -2.30 15.62 -16.82
N LEU A 465 -2.16 16.95 -16.77
CA LEU A 465 -3.14 17.87 -17.36
C LEU A 465 -3.27 17.61 -18.87
N ILE A 466 -4.50 17.53 -19.37
CA ILE A 466 -4.80 17.40 -20.79
C ILE A 466 -5.40 18.74 -21.26
N SER A 467 -5.17 19.14 -22.51
CA SER A 467 -5.71 20.39 -23.04
C SER A 467 -7.21 20.26 -23.32
N GLN A 468 -8.00 21.32 -23.09
CA GLN A 468 -9.47 21.30 -23.26
C GLN A 468 -9.91 20.74 -24.63
N ARG A 469 -9.30 21.24 -25.72
CA ARG A 469 -9.54 20.77 -27.09
C ARG A 469 -9.33 19.26 -27.25
N LYS A 470 -8.44 18.65 -26.46
CA LYS A 470 -8.21 17.21 -26.46
C LYS A 470 -9.23 16.49 -25.58
N CYS A 471 -9.53 16.98 -24.38
CA CYS A 471 -10.58 16.42 -23.53
C CYS A 471 -11.92 16.32 -24.27
N ASN A 472 -12.24 17.31 -25.09
CA ASN A 472 -13.46 17.34 -25.90
C ASN A 472 -13.40 16.50 -27.19
N GLU A 473 -12.30 15.80 -27.52
CA GLU A 473 -12.28 14.86 -28.64
C GLU A 473 -13.42 13.82 -28.47
N PRO A 474 -14.17 13.44 -29.53
CA PRO A 474 -15.27 12.45 -29.47
C PRO A 474 -14.92 11.08 -28.88
N LYS A 475 -13.63 10.77 -28.74
CA LYS A 475 -13.13 9.52 -28.13
C LYS A 475 -12.88 9.64 -26.62
N LEU A 476 -12.81 10.86 -26.08
CA LEU A 476 -12.64 11.13 -24.66
C LEU A 476 -14.00 11.56 -24.05
N HIS A 477 -14.45 12.80 -24.27
CA HIS A 477 -15.69 13.31 -23.65
C HIS A 477 -16.69 13.97 -24.62
N ASP A 478 -16.44 13.99 -25.94
CA ASP A 478 -17.43 14.40 -26.96
C ASP A 478 -18.06 15.78 -26.70
N ASP A 479 -17.21 16.81 -26.68
CA ASP A 479 -17.53 18.22 -26.41
C ASP A 479 -18.26 18.57 -25.08
N LYS A 480 -18.45 17.63 -24.15
CA LYS A 480 -19.14 17.85 -22.86
C LYS A 480 -18.51 18.90 -21.92
N LEU A 481 -17.19 19.15 -21.95
CA LEU A 481 -16.51 19.94 -20.91
C LEU A 481 -16.42 21.43 -21.30
N ASP A 482 -17.09 22.28 -20.52
CA ASP A 482 -16.97 23.74 -20.60
C ASP A 482 -15.74 24.28 -19.85
N ASP A 483 -15.58 25.61 -19.78
CA ASP A 483 -14.42 26.23 -19.15
C ASP A 483 -14.44 26.19 -17.60
N SER A 484 -15.46 25.61 -16.98
CA SER A 484 -15.51 25.35 -15.52
C SER A 484 -14.81 24.07 -15.10
N MET A 485 -14.48 23.18 -16.05
CA MET A 485 -13.92 21.85 -15.80
C MET A 485 -12.82 21.48 -16.81
N PHE A 486 -11.94 20.56 -16.44
CA PHE A 486 -10.86 20.04 -17.29
C PHE A 486 -10.65 18.54 -17.04
N CYS A 487 -10.00 17.84 -17.97
CA CYS A 487 -9.63 16.44 -17.78
C CYS A 487 -8.12 16.26 -17.52
N ALA A 488 -7.76 15.26 -16.71
CA ALA A 488 -6.37 14.90 -16.43
C ALA A 488 -6.21 13.39 -16.24
N GLY A 489 -5.15 12.81 -16.80
CA GLY A 489 -4.95 11.35 -16.78
C GLY A 489 -3.85 10.89 -17.72
N ASN A 490 -3.70 9.57 -17.88
CA ASN A 490 -2.61 8.97 -18.66
C ASN A 490 -3.09 8.33 -19.98
N LEU A 491 -3.31 9.14 -21.02
CA LEU A 491 -3.77 8.71 -22.36
C LEU A 491 -2.84 7.72 -23.12
N ARG A 492 -1.82 7.13 -22.48
CA ARG A 492 -0.91 6.12 -23.06
C ARG A 492 -0.91 4.78 -22.31
N LYS A 493 -1.52 4.67 -21.14
CA LYS A 493 -1.68 3.42 -20.37
C LYS A 493 -3.01 3.42 -19.61
N PRO A 494 -3.81 2.33 -19.63
CA PRO A 494 -4.92 2.18 -18.69
C PRO A 494 -4.41 2.05 -17.23
N GLY A 495 -5.31 2.14 -16.26
CA GLY A 495 -5.05 1.82 -14.84
C GLY A 495 -4.50 2.96 -13.96
N ILE A 496 -4.61 4.24 -14.36
CA ILE A 496 -4.34 5.38 -13.47
C ILE A 496 -5.32 6.52 -13.73
N ASP A 497 -6.27 6.69 -12.81
CA ASP A 497 -7.24 7.80 -12.76
C ASP A 497 -7.79 8.00 -11.34
N SER A 498 -8.62 9.02 -11.12
CA SER A 498 -9.41 9.18 -9.89
C SER A 498 -10.66 8.28 -9.85
N CYS A 499 -11.10 7.92 -8.64
CA CYS A 499 -12.17 6.95 -8.43
C CYS A 499 -13.27 7.40 -7.45
N GLU A 500 -14.36 6.62 -7.38
CA GLU A 500 -15.45 6.83 -6.41
C GLU A 500 -14.89 6.93 -4.99
N GLY A 501 -15.28 7.97 -4.23
CA GLY A 501 -14.73 8.24 -2.89
C GLY A 501 -13.51 9.18 -2.88
N ASP A 502 -12.84 9.42 -4.01
CA ASP A 502 -11.93 10.58 -4.14
C ASP A 502 -12.68 11.89 -4.37
N SER A 503 -13.98 11.83 -4.71
CA SER A 503 -14.88 12.97 -4.98
C SER A 503 -14.68 14.15 -4.04
N GLY A 504 -14.47 15.34 -4.60
CA GLY A 504 -14.17 16.57 -3.85
C GLY A 504 -12.73 16.69 -3.33
N GLY A 505 -11.94 15.62 -3.39
CA GLY A 505 -10.51 15.62 -3.07
C GLY A 505 -9.67 16.41 -4.10
N PRO A 506 -8.43 16.80 -3.75
CA PRO A 506 -7.63 17.70 -4.58
C PRO A 506 -6.85 16.99 -5.68
N LEU A 507 -6.81 17.61 -6.86
CA LEU A 507 -5.71 17.48 -7.81
C LEU A 507 -4.73 18.63 -7.54
N THR A 508 -3.54 18.30 -7.02
CA THR A 508 -2.48 19.27 -6.72
C THR A 508 -1.37 19.28 -7.78
N CYS A 509 -0.97 20.47 -8.21
CA CYS A 509 0.14 20.65 -9.15
C CYS A 509 1.27 21.44 -8.49
N VAL A 510 2.53 21.09 -8.81
CA VAL A 510 3.71 21.76 -8.22
C VAL A 510 4.22 22.85 -9.16
N GLN A 511 4.32 24.08 -8.66
CA GLN A 511 4.97 25.20 -9.35
C GLN A 511 5.91 25.93 -8.39
N ASN A 512 7.14 26.18 -8.83
CA ASN A 512 8.21 26.84 -8.04
C ASN A 512 8.46 26.21 -6.66
N GLY A 513 8.18 24.91 -6.50
CA GLY A 513 8.32 24.18 -5.23
C GLY A 513 7.08 24.21 -4.33
N SER A 514 6.05 25.00 -4.64
CA SER A 514 4.78 25.01 -3.90
C SER A 514 3.70 24.16 -4.58
N TYR A 515 2.87 23.49 -3.78
CA TYR A 515 1.71 22.72 -4.21
C TYR A 515 0.45 23.59 -4.25
N TYR A 516 -0.18 23.64 -5.43
CA TYR A 516 -1.42 24.37 -5.67
C TYR A 516 -2.57 23.40 -5.92
N VAL A 517 -3.73 23.61 -5.29
CA VAL A 517 -4.97 22.90 -5.66
C VAL A 517 -5.45 23.43 -7.01
N TYR A 518 -5.12 22.71 -8.08
CA TYR A 518 -5.45 23.12 -9.46
C TYR A 518 -6.80 22.57 -9.90
N GLY A 519 -7.19 21.41 -9.38
CA GLY A 519 -8.50 20.82 -9.59
C GLY A 519 -9.10 20.17 -8.33
N LEU A 520 -10.38 19.85 -8.40
CA LEU A 520 -11.09 18.99 -7.45
C LEU A 520 -11.68 17.82 -8.23
N VAL A 521 -11.62 16.60 -7.69
CA VAL A 521 -12.24 15.42 -8.31
C VAL A 521 -13.75 15.63 -8.40
N SER A 522 -14.31 15.56 -9.62
CA SER A 522 -15.72 15.85 -9.87
C SER A 522 -16.48 14.63 -10.39
N TRP A 523 -16.18 14.17 -11.62
CA TRP A 523 -16.85 13.01 -12.23
C TRP A 523 -15.95 12.29 -13.25
N GLY A 524 -16.39 11.13 -13.73
CA GLY A 524 -15.71 10.36 -14.78
C GLY A 524 -16.57 9.21 -15.28
N GLU A 525 -16.29 8.70 -16.48
CA GLU A 525 -17.06 7.61 -17.10
C GLU A 525 -16.55 6.20 -16.69
N GLY A 526 -16.00 6.07 -15.47
CA GLY A 526 -15.46 4.84 -14.89
C GLY A 526 -13.95 4.87 -14.59
N CYS A 527 -13.54 4.23 -13.49
CA CYS A 527 -12.16 4.18 -13.00
C CYS A 527 -11.15 3.65 -14.03
N GLY A 528 -10.05 4.38 -14.24
CA GLY A 528 -8.84 3.88 -14.92
C GLY A 528 -8.99 3.51 -16.41
N LEU A 529 -10.14 3.81 -17.02
CA LEU A 529 -10.52 3.28 -18.33
C LEU A 529 -9.66 3.84 -19.48
N LYS A 530 -9.39 2.97 -20.44
CA LYS A 530 -8.51 3.28 -21.58
C LYS A 530 -9.12 4.39 -22.46
N ASN A 531 -8.49 5.56 -22.46
CA ASN A 531 -8.95 6.79 -23.13
C ASN A 531 -10.20 7.43 -22.51
N LYS A 532 -10.45 7.24 -21.21
CA LYS A 532 -11.44 8.02 -20.45
C LYS A 532 -10.75 8.59 -19.21
N PRO A 533 -10.16 9.79 -19.28
CA PRO A 533 -9.55 10.44 -18.12
C PRO A 533 -10.62 11.06 -17.20
N GLY A 534 -10.33 11.19 -15.90
CA GLY A 534 -11.20 11.85 -14.94
C GLY A 534 -11.40 13.33 -15.25
N VAL A 535 -12.53 13.87 -14.80
CA VAL A 535 -12.93 15.27 -14.96
C VAL A 535 -12.89 15.97 -13.60
N TYR A 536 -12.28 17.16 -13.60
CA TYR A 536 -11.94 17.91 -12.42
C TYR A 536 -12.42 19.36 -12.55
N THR A 537 -12.93 19.95 -11.47
CA THR A 537 -13.38 21.36 -11.48
C THR A 537 -12.17 22.29 -11.54
N GLN A 538 -12.14 23.24 -12.47
CA GLN A 538 -11.00 24.13 -12.75
C GLN A 538 -10.89 25.24 -11.70
N VAL A 539 -10.26 24.95 -10.55
CA VAL A 539 -10.25 25.83 -9.35
C VAL A 539 -9.78 27.27 -9.63
N THR A 540 -8.87 27.47 -10.57
CA THR A 540 -8.39 28.81 -11.00
C THR A 540 -9.52 29.74 -11.45
N LYS A 541 -10.58 29.21 -12.08
CA LYS A 541 -11.77 29.97 -12.52
C LYS A 541 -12.57 30.50 -11.32
N PHE A 542 -12.49 29.79 -10.21
CA PHE A 542 -13.24 30.07 -8.99
C PHE A 542 -12.44 30.85 -7.94
N ALA A 543 -11.15 31.12 -8.15
CA ALA A 543 -10.30 31.83 -7.18
C ALA A 543 -10.91 33.17 -6.68
N SER A 544 -11.56 33.93 -7.56
CA SER A 544 -12.29 35.15 -7.18
C SER A 544 -13.54 34.87 -6.34
N TRP A 545 -14.30 33.83 -6.68
CA TRP A 545 -15.47 33.40 -5.89
C TRP A 545 -15.06 32.84 -4.53
N ILE A 546 -14.00 32.03 -4.45
CA ILE A 546 -13.45 31.47 -3.21
C ILE A 546 -13.12 32.61 -2.23
N ASN A 547 -12.39 33.63 -2.69
CA ASN A 547 -12.04 34.78 -1.86
C ASN A 547 -13.26 35.61 -1.45
N ALA A 548 -14.22 35.84 -2.35
CA ALA A 548 -15.45 36.59 -2.03
C ALA A 548 -16.36 35.83 -1.04
N ALA A 549 -16.52 34.52 -1.22
CA ALA A 549 -17.30 33.65 -0.34
C ALA A 549 -16.71 33.61 1.07
N ILE A 550 -15.38 33.42 1.19
CA ILE A 550 -14.65 33.49 2.47
C ILE A 550 -14.86 34.85 3.15
N GLN A 551 -14.69 35.96 2.42
CA GLN A 551 -14.86 37.31 2.99
C GLN A 551 -16.30 37.59 3.43
N SER A 552 -17.30 37.11 2.67
CA SER A 552 -18.72 37.27 3.02
C SER A 552 -19.07 36.46 4.27
N ALA A 553 -18.72 35.18 4.27
CA ALA A 553 -19.04 34.24 5.36
C ALA A 553 -18.10 34.36 6.59
N SER A 554 -17.13 35.27 6.57
CA SER A 554 -16.40 35.76 7.76
C SER A 554 -16.97 37.08 8.33
N ARG A 555 -18.01 37.65 7.71
CA ARG A 555 -18.79 38.79 8.25
C ARG A 555 -20.14 38.35 8.85
N SER A 556 -20.48 37.07 8.70
CA SER A 556 -21.60 36.34 9.30
C SER A 556 -21.09 35.26 10.26
#